data_AF-A0A9X1HY59-F1
#
_entry.id   AF-A0A9X1HY59-F1
#
_cell.length_a   1.000
_cell.length_b   1.000
_cell.length_c   1.000
_cell.angle_alpha   90.00
_cell.angle_beta   90.00
_cell.angle_gamma   90.00
#
_symmetry.space_group_name_H-M   'P 1'
#
loop_
_entity.id
_entity.type
_entity.pdbx_description
1 polymer ?
#
loop_
_entity_poly.entity_id
_entity_poly.type
_entity_poly.pdbx_seq_one_letter_code
_entity_poly.pdbx_strand_id
1 'polypeptide(L)'
;MRKLAFLLLILPFLSFSQSMTNATLHELYTSVSDSINGKPGRWEFFVNQIPMLSVTDENHNRMRIISPITDANNLNDELIKAALVANFHTALDVKYAVSDGILWSVFIHPLKELTKEQVEDAVRQVYSANVNFGTTFNSTSLTFPGSISNKESREVVPEKTTIKFKKS
;
A
#
# COMPACT_ATOMS: atom_id res chain seq x y z
N MET A 1 7.90 49.73 -41.66
CA MET A 1 7.38 48.38 -41.36
C MET A 1 8.07 47.89 -40.08
N ARG A 2 7.37 47.94 -38.94
CA ARG A 2 7.91 47.54 -37.62
C ARG A 2 7.78 46.01 -37.48
N LYS A 3 8.90 45.31 -37.34
CA LYS A 3 8.91 43.91 -36.90
C LYS A 3 8.86 43.92 -35.37
N LEU A 4 7.72 43.55 -34.80
CA LEU A 4 7.53 43.40 -33.36
C LEU A 4 8.00 41.99 -32.98
N ALA A 5 9.16 41.86 -32.36
CA ALA A 5 9.64 40.60 -31.80
C ALA A 5 8.94 40.37 -30.46
N PHE A 6 8.02 39.40 -30.40
CA PHE A 6 7.45 38.91 -29.14
C PHE A 6 8.48 37.97 -28.50
N LEU A 7 9.12 38.42 -27.42
CA LEU A 7 9.93 37.57 -26.56
C LEU A 7 8.99 36.86 -25.58
N LEU A 8 8.66 35.59 -25.85
CA LEU A 8 7.87 34.76 -24.95
C LEU A 8 8.77 34.33 -23.77
N LEU A 9 8.64 35.00 -22.64
CA LEU A 9 9.36 34.68 -21.41
C LEU A 9 8.69 33.46 -20.77
N ILE A 10 9.25 32.27 -20.98
CA ILE A 10 8.83 31.04 -20.30
C ILE A 10 9.28 31.17 -18.83
N LEU A 11 8.38 31.58 -17.95
CA LEU A 11 8.61 31.49 -16.51
C LEU A 11 8.69 30.00 -16.13
N PRO A 12 9.76 29.54 -15.46
CA PRO A 12 9.75 28.20 -14.90
C PRO A 12 8.68 28.16 -13.81
N PHE A 13 7.67 27.31 -13.98
CA PHE A 13 6.79 26.95 -12.90
C PHE A 13 7.66 26.34 -11.80
N LEU A 14 7.83 27.06 -10.69
CA LEU A 14 8.38 26.50 -9.47
C LEU A 14 7.36 25.48 -8.98
N SER A 15 7.54 24.22 -9.38
CA SER A 15 6.84 23.10 -8.77
C SER A 15 7.24 23.08 -7.30
N PHE A 16 6.37 23.56 -6.41
CA PHE A 16 6.48 23.28 -4.99
C PHE A 16 6.51 21.76 -4.84
N SER A 17 7.67 21.21 -4.48
CA SER A 17 7.75 19.83 -4.02
C SER A 17 6.77 19.71 -2.85
N GLN A 18 5.67 18.99 -3.07
CA GLN A 18 4.76 18.64 -1.98
C GLN A 18 5.54 17.72 -1.05
N SER A 19 5.88 18.22 0.14
CA SER A 19 6.41 17.37 1.21
C SER A 19 5.24 16.81 1.99
N MET A 20 5.00 15.50 1.89
CA MET A 20 3.99 14.85 2.73
C MET A 20 4.30 15.07 4.21
N THR A 21 3.25 15.27 5.02
CA THR A 21 3.35 15.45 6.47
C THR A 21 2.41 14.50 7.19
N ASN A 22 2.67 14.24 8.47
CA ASN A 22 1.76 13.45 9.30
C ASN A 22 0.36 14.08 9.44
N ALA A 23 0.25 15.42 9.41
CA ALA A 23 -1.05 16.09 9.41
C ALA A 23 -1.84 15.79 8.13
N THR A 24 -1.18 15.92 6.97
CA THR A 24 -1.79 15.58 5.67
C THR A 24 -2.18 14.11 5.58
N LEU A 25 -1.34 13.19 6.07
CA LEU A 25 -1.69 11.77 6.15
C LEU A 25 -2.92 11.52 7.01
N HIS A 26 -3.06 12.22 8.15
CA HIS A 26 -4.23 12.06 9.00
C HIS A 26 -5.53 12.45 8.29
N GLU A 27 -5.53 13.57 7.55
CA GLU A 27 -6.68 13.98 6.73
C GLU A 27 -7.00 12.94 5.65
N LEU A 28 -5.99 12.45 4.94
CA LEU A 28 -6.16 11.44 3.89
C LEU A 28 -6.73 10.13 4.46
N TYR A 29 -6.16 9.61 5.55
CA TYR A 29 -6.65 8.38 6.18
C TYR A 29 -8.07 8.55 6.69
N THR A 30 -8.40 9.70 7.28
CA THR A 30 -9.78 10.01 7.69
C THR A 30 -10.75 9.97 6.53
N SER A 31 -10.34 10.45 5.35
CA SER A 31 -11.19 10.46 4.15
C SER A 31 -11.42 9.09 3.52
N VAL A 32 -10.48 8.14 3.67
CA VAL A 32 -10.55 6.82 3.00
C VAL A 32 -10.96 5.68 3.93
N SER A 33 -11.09 5.94 5.23
CA SER A 33 -11.38 4.92 6.24
C SER A 33 -12.82 4.94 6.75
N ASP A 34 -13.34 3.76 7.12
CA ASP A 34 -14.63 3.62 7.81
C ASP A 34 -14.53 4.10 9.28
N SER A 35 -13.35 3.89 9.87
CA SER A 35 -13.01 4.37 11.21
C SER A 35 -11.50 4.48 11.34
N ILE A 36 -11.04 5.42 12.17
CA ILE A 36 -9.63 5.70 12.41
C ILE A 36 -9.38 6.00 13.89
N ASN A 37 -8.28 5.46 14.41
CA ASN A 37 -7.74 5.72 15.73
C ASN A 37 -6.23 5.97 15.63
N GLY A 38 -5.64 6.43 16.73
CA GLY A 38 -4.21 6.68 16.84
C GLY A 38 -3.87 8.16 16.86
N LYS A 39 -2.64 8.49 16.45
CA LYS A 39 -2.06 9.83 16.52
C LYS A 39 -1.09 10.07 15.37
N PRO A 40 -0.71 11.33 15.07
CA PRO A 40 0.36 11.61 14.12
C PRO A 40 1.57 10.70 14.30
N GLY A 41 1.94 9.99 13.23
CA GLY A 41 3.03 9.00 13.21
C GLY A 41 2.60 7.54 13.37
N ARG A 42 1.37 7.29 13.83
CA ARG A 42 0.80 5.94 13.97
C ARG A 42 -0.72 5.96 13.93
N TRP A 43 -1.30 5.37 12.88
CA TRP A 43 -2.75 5.29 12.69
C TRP A 43 -3.20 3.85 12.51
N GLU A 44 -4.29 3.52 13.19
CA GLU A 44 -4.99 2.25 13.05
C GLU A 44 -6.37 2.54 12.49
N PHE A 45 -6.69 2.00 11.32
CA PHE A 45 -7.92 2.34 10.62
C PHE A 45 -8.48 1.14 9.87
N PHE A 46 -9.75 1.22 9.46
CA PHE A 46 -10.43 0.17 8.71
C PHE A 46 -10.80 0.67 7.31
N VAL A 47 -10.62 -0.19 6.32
CA VAL A 47 -11.08 0.02 4.94
C VAL A 47 -11.88 -1.21 4.54
N ASN A 48 -13.18 -1.05 4.34
CA ASN A 48 -14.11 -2.15 4.07
C ASN A 48 -13.94 -3.30 5.06
N GLN A 49 -13.93 -2.99 6.36
CA GLN A 49 -13.71 -3.94 7.47
C GLN A 49 -12.32 -4.60 7.54
N ILE A 50 -11.40 -4.30 6.63
CA ILE A 50 -10.03 -4.80 6.69
C ILE A 50 -9.16 -3.87 7.55
N PRO A 51 -8.50 -4.40 8.60
CA PRO A 51 -7.66 -3.61 9.48
C PRO A 51 -6.38 -3.14 8.79
N MET A 52 -6.05 -1.86 8.96
CA MET A 52 -4.86 -1.21 8.43
C MET A 52 -4.07 -0.55 9.56
N LEU A 53 -2.74 -0.55 9.42
CA LEU A 53 -1.83 0.20 10.28
C LEU A 53 -0.90 1.04 9.39
N SER A 54 -0.86 2.34 9.64
CA SER A 54 0.18 3.22 9.10
C SER A 54 1.15 3.64 10.19
N VAL A 55 2.45 3.54 9.92
CA VAL A 55 3.52 3.99 10.83
C VAL A 55 4.50 4.84 10.04
N THR A 56 4.88 5.99 10.59
CA THR A 56 5.87 6.87 9.97
C THR A 56 7.04 7.16 10.91
N ASP A 57 8.17 7.49 10.31
CA ASP A 57 9.36 8.00 10.95
C ASP A 57 9.82 9.23 10.15
N GLU A 58 9.48 10.42 10.67
CA GLU A 58 9.80 11.70 10.02
C GLU A 58 11.31 11.96 10.00
N ASN A 59 12.04 11.47 11.01
CA ASN A 59 13.48 11.67 11.14
C ASN A 59 14.24 10.88 10.07
N HIS A 60 13.85 9.62 9.86
CA HIS A 60 14.47 8.73 8.88
C HIS A 60 13.80 8.78 7.49
N ASN A 61 12.79 9.63 7.31
CA ASN A 61 12.01 9.75 6.08
C ASN A 61 11.48 8.39 5.60
N ARG A 62 10.67 7.75 6.45
CA ARG A 62 10.07 6.44 6.16
C ARG A 62 8.60 6.43 6.56
N MET A 63 7.81 5.71 5.78
CA MET A 63 6.47 5.30 6.15
C MET A 63 6.22 3.87 5.72
N ARG A 64 5.33 3.18 6.44
CA ARG A 64 4.72 1.94 5.98
C ARG A 64 3.21 1.95 6.20
N ILE A 65 2.46 1.44 5.24
CA ILE A 65 1.04 1.10 5.38
C ILE A 65 0.99 -0.42 5.28
N ILE A 66 0.46 -1.07 6.31
CA ILE A 66 0.46 -2.51 6.43
C ILE A 66 -0.89 -3.04 6.86
N SER A 67 -1.19 -4.27 6.46
CA SER A 67 -2.41 -4.97 6.87
C SER A 67 -2.11 -6.42 7.21
N PRO A 68 -2.58 -6.93 8.36
CA PRO A 68 -2.36 -8.32 8.74
C PRO A 68 -3.28 -9.24 7.92
N ILE A 69 -2.73 -10.35 7.42
CA ILE A 69 -3.44 -11.30 6.56
C ILE A 69 -3.80 -12.58 7.32
N THR A 70 -2.81 -13.32 7.83
CA THR A 70 -3.00 -14.59 8.54
C THR A 70 -1.78 -14.92 9.40
N ASP A 71 -1.92 -15.87 10.31
CA ASP A 71 -0.79 -16.43 11.07
C ASP A 71 0.19 -17.12 10.11
N ALA A 72 1.49 -16.87 10.28
CA ALA A 72 2.53 -17.42 9.44
C ALA A 72 2.59 -18.96 9.50
N ASN A 73 2.12 -19.57 10.60
CA ASN A 73 2.03 -21.02 10.75
C ASN A 73 0.95 -21.64 9.85
N ASN A 74 0.00 -20.84 9.35
CA ASN A 74 -1.01 -21.31 8.39
C ASN A 74 -0.48 -21.34 6.95
N LEU A 75 0.75 -20.88 6.71
CA LEU A 75 1.35 -20.85 5.39
C LEU A 75 2.03 -22.18 5.08
N ASN A 76 1.62 -22.81 3.98
CA ASN A 76 2.35 -23.91 3.38
C ASN A 76 3.39 -23.40 2.37
N ASP A 77 4.31 -24.28 1.96
CA ASP A 77 5.39 -23.94 1.01
C ASP A 77 4.88 -23.40 -0.32
N GLU A 78 3.71 -23.85 -0.77
CA GLU A 78 3.07 -23.39 -2.01
C GLU A 78 2.63 -21.93 -1.88
N LEU A 79 1.95 -21.57 -0.79
CA LEU A 79 1.52 -20.19 -0.51
C LEU A 79 2.72 -19.26 -0.32
N ILE A 80 3.77 -19.72 0.37
CA ILE A 80 5.01 -18.96 0.55
C ILE A 80 5.66 -18.68 -0.80
N LYS A 81 5.82 -19.71 -1.64
CA LYS A 81 6.41 -19.55 -2.97
C LYS A 81 5.55 -18.66 -3.87
N ALA A 82 4.22 -18.82 -3.84
CA ALA A 82 3.30 -17.98 -4.58
C ALA A 82 3.40 -16.51 -4.16
N ALA A 83 3.48 -16.23 -2.85
CA ALA A 83 3.68 -14.89 -2.33
C ALA A 83 5.02 -14.27 -2.78
N LEU A 84 6.11 -15.05 -2.78
CA LEU A 84 7.42 -14.60 -3.25
C LEU A 84 7.43 -14.31 -4.76
N VAL A 85 6.78 -15.14 -5.56
CA VAL A 85 6.61 -14.91 -7.01
C VAL A 85 5.73 -13.67 -7.25
N ALA A 86 4.64 -13.51 -6.49
CA ALA A 86 3.76 -12.36 -6.58
C ALA A 86 4.49 -11.07 -6.21
N ASN A 87 5.36 -11.08 -5.21
CA ASN A 87 6.19 -9.93 -4.84
C ASN A 87 7.02 -9.38 -6.01
N PHE A 88 7.41 -10.24 -6.96
CA PHE A 88 8.15 -9.86 -8.15
C PHE A 88 7.25 -9.43 -9.31
N HIS A 89 6.07 -10.04 -9.46
CA HIS A 89 5.23 -9.85 -10.64
C HIS A 89 3.97 -9.02 -10.40
N THR A 90 3.15 -9.37 -9.41
CA THR A 90 1.73 -8.95 -9.33
C THR A 90 1.37 -8.13 -8.10
N ALA A 91 2.20 -8.16 -7.06
CA ALA A 91 2.00 -7.33 -5.86
C ALA A 91 2.50 -5.88 -6.04
N LEU A 92 3.21 -5.59 -7.15
CA LEU A 92 3.69 -4.26 -7.53
C LEU A 92 4.44 -3.55 -6.40
N ASP A 93 3.90 -2.45 -5.89
CA ASP A 93 4.49 -1.64 -4.81
C ASP A 93 4.31 -2.28 -3.43
N VAL A 94 3.41 -3.26 -3.33
CA VAL A 94 3.17 -4.03 -2.11
C VAL A 94 4.05 -5.26 -2.07
N LYS A 95 4.38 -5.70 -0.85
CA LYS A 95 5.07 -6.96 -0.58
C LYS A 95 4.30 -7.75 0.47
N TYR A 96 4.25 -9.07 0.27
CA TYR A 96 3.93 -10.03 1.31
C TYR A 96 5.18 -10.28 2.16
N ALA A 97 5.09 -10.03 3.46
CA ALA A 97 6.21 -10.18 4.39
C ALA A 97 5.74 -10.72 5.75
N VAL A 98 6.57 -11.54 6.39
CA VAL A 98 6.29 -12.10 7.73
C VAL A 98 7.01 -11.27 8.79
N SER A 99 6.28 -10.88 9.84
CA SER A 99 6.82 -10.27 11.06
C SER A 99 5.98 -10.72 12.25
N ASP A 100 6.66 -11.05 13.36
CA ASP A 100 6.02 -11.41 14.62
C ASP A 100 4.99 -12.55 14.49
N GLY A 101 5.29 -13.54 13.65
CA GLY A 101 4.43 -14.68 13.41
C GLY A 101 3.20 -14.39 12.54
N ILE A 102 3.07 -13.19 11.96
CA ILE A 102 1.96 -12.80 11.09
C ILE A 102 2.47 -12.51 9.69
N LEU A 103 1.71 -12.95 8.68
CA LEU A 103 1.88 -12.48 7.31
C LEU A 103 1.18 -11.15 7.10
N TRP A 104 1.87 -10.19 6.50
CA TRP A 104 1.38 -8.84 6.23
C TRP A 104 1.38 -8.56 4.72
N SER A 105 0.41 -7.78 4.24
CA SER A 105 0.61 -6.95 3.06
C SER A 105 1.26 -5.64 3.48
N VAL A 106 2.31 -5.23 2.78
CA VAL A 106 3.19 -4.14 3.21
C VAL A 106 3.51 -3.22 2.03
N PHE A 107 3.17 -1.95 2.17
CA PHE A 107 3.70 -0.88 1.32
C PHE A 107 4.69 -0.04 2.14
N ILE A 108 5.88 0.20 1.61
CA ILE A 108 6.96 0.98 2.27
C ILE A 108 7.43 2.06 1.32
N HIS A 109 7.51 3.30 1.79
CA HIS A 109 7.96 4.41 0.96
C HIS A 109 8.64 5.51 1.80
N PRO A 110 9.54 6.31 1.22
CA PRO A 110 9.93 7.59 1.81
C PRO A 110 8.73 8.51 2.07
N LEU A 111 8.63 9.09 3.27
CA LEU A 111 7.45 9.87 3.65
C LEU A 111 7.32 11.13 2.77
N LYS A 112 8.35 11.97 2.73
CA LYS A 112 8.32 13.31 2.14
C LYS A 112 7.99 13.32 0.65
N GLU A 113 8.33 12.24 -0.05
CA GLU A 113 8.22 12.08 -1.49
C GLU A 113 6.83 11.62 -1.94
N LEU A 114 5.96 11.23 -1.01
CA LEU A 114 4.61 10.81 -1.34
C LEU A 114 3.74 11.99 -1.77
N THR A 115 3.02 11.81 -2.87
CA THR A 115 1.86 12.63 -3.20
C THR A 115 0.61 12.10 -2.50
N LYS A 116 -0.45 12.91 -2.46
CA LYS A 116 -1.74 12.50 -1.89
C LYS A 116 -2.33 11.29 -2.63
N GLU A 117 -2.27 11.32 -3.95
CA GLU A 117 -2.79 10.28 -4.83
C GLU A 117 -2.03 8.96 -4.62
N GLN A 118 -0.72 9.01 -4.39
CA GLN A 118 0.08 7.83 -4.08
C GLN A 118 -0.29 7.22 -2.72
N VAL A 119 -0.65 8.03 -1.73
CA VAL A 119 -1.12 7.51 -0.43
C VAL A 119 -2.46 6.80 -0.59
N GLU A 120 -3.41 7.40 -1.30
CA GLU A 120 -4.70 6.76 -1.58
C GLU A 120 -4.53 5.46 -2.37
N ASP A 121 -3.62 5.46 -3.34
CA ASP A 121 -3.30 4.27 -4.12
C ASP A 121 -2.64 3.19 -3.28
N ALA A 122 -1.68 3.56 -2.44
CA ALA A 122 -1.04 2.63 -1.51
C ALA A 122 -2.06 1.96 -0.56
N VAL A 123 -3.03 2.72 -0.04
CA VAL A 123 -4.11 2.14 0.79
C VAL A 123 -4.93 1.12 0.00
N ARG A 124 -5.32 1.45 -1.25
CA ARG A 124 -6.03 0.50 -2.12
C ARG A 124 -5.19 -0.74 -2.42
N GLN A 125 -3.90 -0.57 -2.70
CA GLN A 125 -3.01 -1.69 -3.01
C GLN A 125 -2.80 -2.63 -1.82
N VAL A 126 -2.59 -2.08 -0.62
CA VAL A 126 -2.44 -2.87 0.61
C VAL A 126 -3.73 -3.63 0.93
N TYR A 127 -4.89 -2.98 0.75
CA TYR A 127 -6.21 -3.62 0.85
C TYR A 127 -6.36 -4.77 -0.14
N SER A 128 -6.12 -4.52 -1.43
CA SER A 128 -6.26 -5.51 -2.49
C SER A 128 -5.35 -6.71 -2.28
N ALA A 129 -4.08 -6.48 -1.93
CA ALA A 129 -3.14 -7.56 -1.60
C ALA A 129 -3.62 -8.39 -0.39
N ASN A 130 -4.22 -7.77 0.63
CA ASN A 130 -4.78 -8.50 1.75
C ASN A 130 -5.94 -9.41 1.30
N VAL A 131 -6.93 -8.85 0.61
CA VAL A 131 -8.15 -9.60 0.28
C VAL A 131 -7.91 -10.68 -0.77
N ASN A 132 -6.94 -10.46 -1.68
CA ASN A 132 -6.59 -11.37 -2.78
C ASN A 132 -5.52 -12.42 -2.41
N PHE A 133 -5.01 -12.40 -1.19
CA PHE A 133 -4.06 -13.42 -0.74
C PHE A 133 -4.69 -14.82 -0.77
N GLY A 134 -3.98 -15.79 -1.34
CA GLY A 134 -4.48 -17.15 -1.54
C GLY A 134 -5.31 -17.35 -2.81
N THR A 135 -5.63 -16.28 -3.56
CA THR A 135 -6.35 -16.36 -4.83
C THR A 135 -5.50 -15.82 -5.98
N THR A 136 -5.62 -14.53 -6.30
CA THR A 136 -4.90 -13.90 -7.42
C THR A 136 -3.57 -13.29 -7.01
N PHE A 137 -3.37 -13.00 -5.71
CA PHE A 137 -2.19 -12.31 -5.17
C PHE A 137 -1.92 -10.91 -5.76
N ASN A 138 -2.84 -10.34 -6.54
CA ASN A 138 -2.68 -9.03 -7.18
C ASN A 138 -2.98 -7.88 -6.21
N SER A 139 -2.17 -6.82 -6.25
CA SER A 139 -2.40 -5.59 -5.48
C SER A 139 -3.21 -4.52 -6.25
N THR A 140 -3.37 -4.67 -7.56
CA THR A 140 -4.20 -3.78 -8.38
C THR A 140 -5.01 -4.60 -9.38
N SER A 141 -5.93 -3.94 -10.09
CA SER A 141 -6.57 -4.49 -11.28
C SER A 141 -5.64 -4.52 -12.51
N LEU A 142 -4.43 -3.97 -12.42
CA LEU A 142 -3.48 -3.91 -13.53
C LEU A 142 -2.73 -5.25 -13.64
N THR A 143 -2.95 -5.97 -14.74
CA THR A 143 -2.16 -7.15 -15.10
C THR A 143 -1.08 -6.75 -16.10
N PHE A 144 0.19 -6.95 -15.74
CA PHE A 144 1.31 -6.71 -16.66
C PHE A 144 1.37 -7.81 -17.73
N PRO A 145 1.48 -7.47 -19.03
CA PRO A 145 1.64 -8.45 -20.10
C PRO A 145 3.02 -9.10 -19.99
N GLY A 146 3.06 -10.29 -19.39
CA GLY A 146 4.29 -11.00 -19.03
C GLY A 146 4.11 -12.01 -17.91
N SER A 147 2.96 -11.99 -17.20
CA SER A 147 2.60 -13.07 -16.29
C SER A 147 2.47 -14.37 -17.07
N ILE A 148 3.29 -15.36 -16.74
CA ILE A 148 3.11 -16.74 -17.20
C ILE A 148 1.64 -17.10 -16.97
N SER A 149 0.95 -17.46 -18.06
CA SER A 149 -0.40 -17.99 -18.05
C SER A 149 -0.41 -19.25 -17.15
N ASN A 150 -0.80 -19.09 -15.89
CA ASN A 150 -1.13 -20.23 -15.04
C ASN A 150 -2.60 -20.56 -15.28
N LYS A 151 -2.78 -21.42 -16.29
CA LYS A 151 -3.85 -22.42 -16.29
C LYS A 151 -3.85 -23.11 -14.90
N GLU A 152 -5.01 -23.11 -14.24
CA GLU A 152 -5.30 -23.74 -12.94
C GLU A 152 -4.74 -23.06 -11.67
N SER A 153 -5.29 -21.91 -11.29
CA SER A 153 -5.34 -21.54 -9.88
C SER A 153 -6.38 -22.41 -9.18
N ARG A 154 -5.95 -23.49 -8.52
CA ARG A 154 -6.79 -24.13 -7.49
C ARG A 154 -6.97 -23.11 -6.37
N GLU A 155 -8.22 -22.88 -6.01
CA GLU A 155 -8.63 -22.02 -4.91
C GLU A 155 -8.10 -22.62 -3.60
N VAL A 156 -6.92 -22.20 -3.15
CA VAL A 156 -6.41 -22.55 -1.83
C VAL A 156 -6.92 -21.47 -0.90
N VAL A 157 -8.10 -21.68 -0.31
CA VAL A 157 -8.69 -20.75 0.66
C VAL A 157 -7.89 -20.82 1.97
N PRO A 158 -7.11 -19.80 2.35
CA PRO A 158 -6.50 -19.78 3.67
C PRO A 158 -7.58 -19.45 4.70
N GLU A 159 -7.56 -20.14 5.84
CA GLU A 159 -8.41 -19.81 6.99
C GLU A 159 -8.02 -18.41 7.50
N LYS A 160 -8.91 -17.42 7.30
CA LYS A 160 -8.71 -16.04 7.76
C LYS A 160 -9.07 -15.92 9.23
N THR A 161 -8.07 -15.94 10.11
CA THR A 161 -8.28 -15.58 11.52
C THR A 161 -8.43 -14.06 11.64
N THR A 162 -9.55 -13.57 12.19
CA THR A 162 -9.75 -12.14 12.44
C THR A 162 -8.80 -11.65 13.54
N ILE A 163 -7.68 -11.04 13.15
CA ILE A 163 -6.76 -10.40 14.10
C ILE A 163 -7.40 -9.10 14.59
N LYS A 164 -7.85 -9.07 15.84
CA LYS A 164 -8.35 -7.87 16.50
C LYS A 164 -7.18 -7.06 17.05
N PHE A 165 -7.03 -5.81 16.64
CA PHE A 165 -6.19 -4.87 17.39
C PHE A 165 -6.79 -4.73 18.80
N LYS A 166 -5.97 -4.99 19.82
CA LYS A 166 -6.38 -4.89 21.21
C LYS A 166 -6.69 -3.43 21.50
N LYS A 167 -7.97 -3.12 21.76
CA LYS A 167 -8.43 -1.81 22.20
C LYS A 167 -7.71 -1.49 23.53
N SER A 168 -6.81 -0.51 23.54
CA SER A 168 -6.24 0.07 24.77
C SER A 168 -7.05 1.29 25.16
#